data_AF-A0A924U965-F1
#
_entry.id   AF-A0A924U965-F1
#
_cell.length_a   1.000
_cell.length_b   1.000
_cell.length_c   1.000
_cell.angle_alpha   90.00
_cell.angle_beta   90.00
_cell.angle_gamma   90.00
#
_symmetry.space_group_name_H-M   'P 1'
#
loop_
_entity.id
_entity.type
_entity.pdbx_description
1 polymer ?
#
loop_
_entity_poly.entity_id
_entity_poly.type
_entity_poly.pdbx_seq_one_letter_code
_entity_poly.pdbx_strand_id
1 'polypeptide(L)' 'MAELQAKGARVIGFGGPGDLRIEATGLAALPALQILGELVALQKGIDTEAPRHLTKVVVLG' A
#
# COMPACT_ATOMS: atom_id res chain seq x y z
N MET A 1 -7.54 -15.35 -7.21
CA MET A 1 -8.23 -14.15 -7.73
C MET A 1 -9.74 -14.30 -7.55
N ALA A 2 -10.39 -15.26 -8.25
CA ALA A 2 -11.83 -15.51 -8.13
C ALA A 2 -12.31 -15.78 -6.69
N GLU A 3 -11.53 -16.50 -5.87
CA GLU A 3 -11.88 -16.74 -4.47
C GLU A 3 -11.92 -15.44 -3.63
N LEU A 4 -10.95 -14.54 -3.80
CA LEU A 4 -10.88 -13.27 -3.07
C LEU A 4 -12.02 -12.34 -3.48
N GLN A 5 -12.28 -12.26 -4.78
CA GLN A 5 -13.40 -11.48 -5.33
C GLN A 5 -14.75 -12.04 -4.89
N ALA A 6 -14.93 -13.37 -4.84
CA ALA A 6 -16.13 -14.01 -4.33
C ALA A 6 -16.39 -13.69 -2.84
N LYS A 7 -15.34 -13.39 -2.08
CA LYS A 7 -15.43 -12.89 -0.70
C LYS A 7 -15.63 -11.37 -0.60
N GLY A 8 -15.85 -10.68 -1.71
CA GLY A 8 -16.11 -9.24 -1.76
C GLY A 8 -14.86 -8.35 -1.73
N ALA A 9 -13.66 -8.92 -1.82
CA ALA A 9 -12.43 -8.14 -1.87
C ALA A 9 -12.25 -7.49 -3.25
N ARG A 10 -11.71 -6.26 -3.25
CA ARG A 10 -11.15 -5.64 -4.45
C ARG A 10 -9.70 -6.07 -4.60
N VAL A 11 -9.33 -6.56 -5.76
CA VAL A 11 -8.00 -7.12 -6.02
C VAL A 11 -7.20 -6.19 -6.92
N ILE A 12 -6.05 -5.73 -6.44
CA ILE A 12 -5.11 -4.93 -7.22
C ILE A 12 -3.94 -5.84 -7.62
N GLY A 13 -3.76 -6.03 -8.92
CA GLY A 13 -2.68 -6.85 -9.49
C GLY A 13 -1.45 -6.01 -9.79
N PHE A 14 -0.30 -6.37 -9.23
CA PHE A 14 1.01 -5.80 -9.56
C PHE A 14 1.73 -6.75 -10.53
N GLY A 15 1.84 -6.36 -11.80
CA GLY A 15 2.39 -7.19 -12.87
C GLY A 15 1.57 -8.45 -13.16
N GLY A 16 0.28 -8.41 -12.87
CA GLY A 16 -0.61 -9.55 -12.97
C GLY A 16 -2.09 -9.15 -12.94
N PRO A 17 -3.00 -10.13 -13.05
CA PRO A 17 -4.43 -9.87 -13.10
C PRO A 17 -4.98 -9.30 -11.79
N GLY A 18 -6.06 -8.52 -11.90
CA GLY A 18 -6.79 -7.87 -10.80
C GLY A 18 -7.91 -7.00 -11.36
N ASP A 19 -8.74 -6.47 -10.48
CA ASP A 19 -9.77 -5.47 -10.81
C ASP A 19 -9.13 -4.16 -11.28
N LEU A 20 -7.96 -3.84 -10.70
CA LEU A 20 -7.02 -2.83 -11.18
C LEU A 20 -5.68 -3.50 -11.44
N ARG A 21 -5.00 -3.12 -12.53
CA ARG A 21 -3.66 -3.61 -12.86
C ARG A 21 -2.65 -2.48 -12.86
N ILE A 22 -1.53 -2.73 -12.21
CA ILE A 22 -0.38 -1.85 -12.16
C ILE A 22 0.79 -2.63 -12.76
N GLU A 23 1.34 -2.14 -13.86
CA GLU A 23 2.48 -2.75 -14.55
C GLU A 23 3.79 -2.45 -13.81
N ALA A 24 3.92 -3.02 -12.61
CA ALA A 24 5.09 -2.89 -11.76
C ALA A 24 5.39 -4.25 -11.11
N THR A 25 6.61 -4.76 -11.31
CA THR A 25 7.06 -6.06 -10.80
C THR A 25 8.37 -5.91 -10.03
N GLY A 26 8.65 -6.87 -9.14
CA GLY A 26 9.87 -6.87 -8.34
C GLY A 26 10.07 -5.56 -7.57
N LEU A 27 11.25 -4.96 -7.70
CA LEU A 27 11.57 -3.68 -7.04
C LEU A 27 10.69 -2.51 -7.50
N ALA A 28 10.16 -2.54 -8.72
CA ALA A 28 9.28 -1.48 -9.21
C ALA A 28 7.91 -1.47 -8.50
N ALA A 29 7.51 -2.58 -7.87
CA ALA A 29 6.29 -2.61 -7.06
C ALA A 29 6.42 -1.79 -5.77
N LEU A 30 7.63 -1.60 -5.25
CA LEU A 30 7.87 -0.84 -4.02
C LEU A 30 7.42 0.64 -4.13
N PRO A 31 7.89 1.44 -5.11
CA PRO A 31 7.40 2.81 -5.25
C PRO A 31 5.92 2.87 -5.57
N ALA A 32 5.37 1.90 -6.31
CA ALA A 32 3.94 1.84 -6.59
C ALA A 32 3.10 1.61 -5.31
N LEU A 33 3.58 0.76 -4.40
CA LEU A 33 2.97 0.58 -3.08
C LEU A 33 3.12 1.83 -2.19
N GLN A 34 4.25 2.52 -2.26
CA GLN A 34 4.43 3.76 -1.50
C GLN A 34 3.46 4.86 -1.93
N ILE A 35 3.29 5.06 -3.25
CA ILE A 35 2.31 6.01 -3.77
C ILE A 35 0.89 5.64 -3.32
N LEU A 36 0.53 4.36 -3.36
CA LEU A 36 -0.78 3.90 -2.89
C LEU A 36 -0.99 4.22 -1.41
N GLY A 37 0.01 3.99 -0.57
CA GLY A 37 -0.04 4.31 0.86
C GLY A 37 -0.21 5.82 1.12
N GLU A 38 0.56 6.64 0.41
CA GLU A 38 0.54 8.10 0.53
C GLU A 38 -0.82 8.68 0.13
N LEU A 39 -1.39 8.20 -0.98
CA LEU A 39 -2.72 8.64 -1.43
C LEU A 39 -3.82 8.30 -0.41
N VAL A 40 -3.74 7.12 0.22
CA VAL A 40 -4.68 6.72 1.28
C VAL A 40 -4.48 7.56 2.55
N ALA A 41 -3.24 7.88 2.90
CA ALA A 41 -2.94 8.73 4.05
C ALA A 41 -3.48 10.15 3.84
N LEU A 42 -3.27 10.74 2.65
CA LEU A 42 -3.82 12.03 2.25
C LEU A 42 -5.36 12.04 2.36
N GLN A 43 -6.03 11.01 1.83
CA GLN A 43 -7.48 10.87 1.93
C GLN A 43 -7.99 10.79 3.37
N LYS A 44 -7.15 10.30 4.29
CA LYS A 44 -7.47 10.17 5.72
C LYS A 44 -6.96 11.33 6.57
N GLY A 45 -6.30 12.33 5.99
CA GLY A 45 -5.67 13.42 6.72
C GLY A 45 -4.58 12.95 7.69
N ILE A 46 -3.85 11.90 7.30
CA ILE A 46 -2.74 11.35 8.08
C ILE A 46 -1.43 11.92 7.53
N ASP A 47 -0.60 12.48 8.42
CA ASP A 47 0.78 12.87 8.11
C ASP A 47 1.69 11.63 8.11
N THR A 48 2.29 11.33 6.96
CA THR A 48 3.20 10.21 6.76
C THR A 48 4.66 10.54 7.10
N GLU A 49 5.01 11.82 7.25
CA GLU A 49 6.33 12.26 7.71
C GLU A 49 6.45 12.18 9.24
N ALA A 50 5.33 12.38 9.95
CA ALA A 50 5.25 12.30 11.42
C ALA A 50 4.15 11.32 11.91
N PRO A 51 4.28 10.01 11.63
CA PRO A 51 3.29 9.03 12.04
C PRO A 51 3.20 8.88 13.57
N ARG A 52 1.97 8.66 14.07
CA ARG A 52 1.71 8.54 15.51
C ARG A 52 2.46 7.37 16.12
N HIS A 53 2.94 7.55 17.36
CA HIS A 53 3.62 6.52 18.16
C HIS A 53 4.94 6.01 17.56
N LEU A 54 5.49 6.68 16.55
CA LEU A 54 6.78 6.32 15.98
C LEU A 54 7.85 7.32 16.38
N THR A 55 9.02 6.78 16.74
CA THR A 55 10.27 7.51 16.81
C THR A 55 11.13 7.09 15.63
N LYS A 56 11.91 8.03 15.10
CA LYS A 56 12.85 7.73 14.00
C LYS A 56 13.83 6.62 14.36
N VAL A 57 14.25 6.58 15.62
CA VAL A 57 15.11 5.54 16.19
C VAL A 57 14.45 5.05 17.47
N VAL A 58 14.30 3.74 17.61
CA VAL A 58 13.78 3.10 18.83
C VAL A 58 14.94 2.92 19.81
N VAL A 59 14.76 3.39 21.04
CA VAL A 59 15.73 3.21 22.13
C VAL A 59 15.04 2.40 23.24
N LEU A 60 15.73 1.35 23.70
CA LEU A 60 15.30 0.56 24.85
C LEU A 60 16.04 1.11 26.07
N GLY A 61 15.30 1.80 26.93
CA GLY A 61 15.81 2.25 28.24
C GLY A 61 15.85 1.11 29.26
#